data_AF-A0A3G6M2N1-F1
#
_entry.id   AF-A0A3G6M2N1-F1
#
_cell.length_a   1.000
_cell.length_b   1.000
_cell.length_c   1.000
_cell.angle_alpha   90.00
_cell.angle_beta   90.00
_cell.angle_gamma   90.00
#
_symmetry.space_group_name_H-M   'P 1'
#
loop_
_entity.id
_entity.type
_entity.pdbx_description
1 polymer ?
#
loop_
_entity_poly.entity_id
_entity_poly.type
_entity_poly.pdbx_seq_one_letter_code
_entity_poly.pdbx_strand_id
1 'polypeptide(L)'
;MNDEAKQSTLQNYLLKKYKRMKNNRTDFETRFWPVRRRHSGLRLMDTFFQLYDLAASKKRLTNIMHYAVKRNSWIKEDPAVIFHFRQSMQSFIRAGYLFTLKEKKWMATTQMENTSQFTLGLLSEKEYQNPLLVFKKAFREYSVHEFDYFLSRMVYFSLGVYDNVPERNIVSPYIHLTKMLDAAHLILERKVKNKHKSIV
;
A
#
# COMPACT_ATOMS: atom_id res chain seq x y z
N MET A 1 24.10 28.57 -39.38
CA MET A 1 23.21 28.56 -38.18
C MET A 1 24.09 28.32 -36.96
N ASN A 2 24.33 29.37 -36.16
CA ASN A 2 25.35 29.41 -35.10
C ASN A 2 25.11 28.37 -34.00
N ASP A 3 26.19 27.85 -33.42
CA ASP A 3 26.14 26.79 -32.39
C ASP A 3 25.41 27.23 -31.12
N GLU A 4 25.37 28.53 -30.81
CA GLU A 4 24.54 29.10 -29.74
C GLU A 4 23.03 28.91 -29.99
N ALA A 5 22.58 29.03 -31.24
CA ALA A 5 21.18 28.80 -31.59
C ALA A 5 20.79 27.33 -31.43
N LYS A 6 21.72 26.40 -31.70
CA LYS A 6 21.51 24.96 -31.47
C LYS A 6 21.46 24.62 -29.98
N GLN A 7 22.35 25.20 -29.17
CA GLN A 7 22.34 25.01 -27.71
C GLN A 7 21.07 25.57 -27.05
N SER A 8 20.63 26.77 -27.43
CA SER A 8 19.38 27.34 -26.95
C SER A 8 18.16 26.49 -27.32
N THR A 9 18.15 25.91 -28.53
CA THR A 9 17.09 25.00 -28.99
C THR A 9 17.07 23.69 -28.20
N LEU A 10 18.25 23.08 -27.97
CA LEU A 10 18.38 21.86 -27.16
C LEU A 10 17.98 22.09 -25.71
N GLN A 11 18.37 23.22 -25.12
CA GLN A 11 18.04 23.54 -23.74
C GLN A 11 16.54 23.79 -23.56
N ASN A 12 15.90 24.46 -24.52
CA ASN A 12 14.44 24.62 -24.54
C ASN A 12 13.72 23.28 -24.73
N TYR A 13 14.23 22.40 -25.59
CA TYR A 13 13.68 21.05 -25.76
C TYR A 13 13.75 20.23 -24.46
N LEU A 14 14.90 20.26 -23.78
CA LEU A 14 15.09 19.56 -22.51
C LEU A 14 14.21 20.14 -21.39
N LEU A 15 14.06 21.47 -21.31
CA LEU A 15 13.19 22.12 -20.34
C LEU A 15 11.71 21.77 -20.58
N LYS A 16 11.29 21.73 -21.85
CA LYS A 16 9.93 21.36 -22.25
C LYS A 16 9.67 19.87 -21.99
N LYS A 17 10.66 19.00 -22.22
CA LYS A 17 10.61 17.56 -21.88
C LYS A 17 10.56 17.34 -20.37
N TYR A 18 11.34 18.08 -19.57
CA TYR A 18 11.31 18.02 -18.11
C TYR A 18 9.97 18.51 -17.55
N LYS A 19 9.43 19.63 -18.05
CA LYS A 19 8.07 20.09 -17.72
C LYS A 19 7.01 19.07 -18.10
N ARG A 20 7.13 18.43 -19.27
CA ARG A 20 6.23 17.36 -19.71
C ARG A 20 6.35 16.12 -18.83
N MET A 21 7.55 15.70 -18.42
CA MET A 21 7.71 14.57 -17.47
C MET A 21 7.22 14.91 -16.05
N LYS A 22 7.35 16.18 -15.61
CA LYS A 22 6.81 16.67 -14.35
C LYS A 22 5.27 16.77 -14.35
N ASN A 23 4.66 17.07 -15.50
CA ASN A 23 3.20 17.02 -15.70
C ASN A 23 2.69 15.61 -15.97
N ASN A 24 3.53 14.75 -16.55
CA ASN A 24 3.26 13.34 -16.78
C ASN A 24 3.79 12.49 -15.62
N ARG A 25 3.65 12.96 -14.37
CA ARG A 25 3.62 12.02 -13.24
C ARG A 25 2.61 10.97 -13.61
N THR A 26 3.11 9.81 -14.00
CA THR A 26 2.40 8.62 -14.45
C THR A 26 0.90 8.75 -14.28
N ASP A 27 0.21 9.04 -15.37
CA ASP A 27 -1.26 9.16 -15.49
C ASP A 27 -1.99 7.81 -15.20
N PHE A 28 -1.30 6.91 -14.51
CA PHE A 28 -1.74 5.68 -13.89
C PHE A 28 -1.99 5.86 -12.39
N GLU A 29 -1.41 6.88 -11.73
CA GLU A 29 -1.72 7.17 -10.32
C GLU A 29 -3.09 7.86 -10.12
N THR A 30 -3.75 8.29 -11.20
CA THR A 30 -4.90 9.21 -11.13
C THR A 30 -6.16 8.77 -11.87
N ARG A 31 -6.11 7.74 -12.73
CA ARG A 31 -7.28 7.32 -13.53
C ARG A 31 -8.27 6.39 -12.84
N PHE A 32 -8.06 6.03 -11.58
CA PHE A 32 -9.04 5.22 -10.84
C PHE A 32 -10.01 6.00 -9.95
N TRP A 33 -10.02 7.34 -9.96
CA TRP A 33 -11.17 8.10 -9.47
C TRP A 33 -11.12 9.60 -9.83
N PRO A 34 -11.96 10.12 -10.74
CA PRO A 34 -12.11 11.56 -10.89
C PRO A 34 -12.97 12.12 -9.75
N VAL A 35 -12.78 13.42 -9.47
CA VAL A 35 -13.66 14.29 -8.67
C VAL A 35 -13.41 14.34 -7.15
N ARG A 36 -12.62 15.34 -6.75
CA ARG A 36 -12.89 16.31 -5.65
C ARG A 36 -13.63 15.81 -4.39
N ARG A 37 -13.30 14.63 -3.85
CA ARG A 37 -13.65 14.29 -2.47
C ARG A 37 -12.35 14.02 -1.73
N ARG A 38 -12.11 14.77 -0.64
CA ARG A 38 -11.08 14.44 0.37
C ARG A 38 -11.40 13.04 0.90
N HIS A 39 -10.96 11.99 0.22
CA HIS A 39 -11.06 10.64 0.74
C HIS A 39 -10.18 10.60 1.99
N SER A 40 -10.78 10.38 3.15
CA SER A 40 -10.01 10.07 4.36
C SER A 40 -9.27 8.75 4.08
N GLY A 41 -8.05 8.59 4.62
CA GLY A 41 -7.29 7.33 4.45
C GLY A 41 -8.12 6.10 4.81
N LEU A 42 -8.99 6.23 5.82
CA LEU A 42 -9.98 5.20 6.18
C LEU A 42 -10.93 4.80 5.05
N ARG A 43 -11.40 5.73 4.22
CA ARG A 43 -12.29 5.39 3.09
C ARG A 43 -11.54 4.62 2.00
N LEU A 44 -10.26 4.93 1.77
CA LEU A 44 -9.44 4.18 0.81
C LEU A 44 -9.14 2.77 1.32
N MET A 45 -8.89 2.61 2.63
CA MET A 45 -8.77 1.28 3.26
C MET A 45 -10.08 0.50 3.15
N ASP A 46 -11.22 1.13 3.40
CA ASP A 46 -12.54 0.52 3.26
C ASP A 46 -12.81 0.03 1.82
N THR A 47 -12.52 0.86 0.82
CA THR A 47 -12.61 0.46 -0.60
C THR A 47 -11.64 -0.68 -0.94
N PHE A 48 -10.44 -0.72 -0.37
CA PHE A 48 -9.54 -1.85 -0.54
C PHE A 48 -10.17 -3.15 -0.05
N PHE A 49 -10.76 -3.16 1.16
CA PHE A 49 -11.38 -4.37 1.73
C PHE A 49 -12.70 -4.78 1.07
N GLN A 50 -13.37 -3.88 0.35
CA GLN A 50 -14.51 -4.22 -0.52
C GLN A 50 -14.07 -5.03 -1.74
N LEU A 51 -12.84 -4.81 -2.24
CA LEU A 51 -12.27 -5.54 -3.37
C LEU A 51 -11.52 -6.80 -2.94
N TYR A 52 -10.86 -6.75 -1.79
CA TYR A 52 -10.05 -7.84 -1.24
C TYR A 52 -10.28 -7.94 0.26
N ASP A 53 -11.08 -8.90 0.71
CA ASP A 53 -11.24 -9.15 2.14
C ASP A 53 -9.88 -9.48 2.81
N LEU A 54 -9.84 -9.46 4.15
CA LEU A 54 -8.58 -9.64 4.88
C LEU A 54 -7.90 -10.99 4.57
N ALA A 55 -8.68 -12.07 4.45
CA ALA A 55 -8.13 -13.39 4.18
C ALA A 55 -7.62 -13.49 2.72
N ALA A 56 -8.40 -12.99 1.77
CA ALA A 56 -8.08 -12.97 0.34
C ALA A 56 -6.84 -12.11 0.04
N SER A 57 -6.75 -10.92 0.65
CA SER A 57 -5.60 -10.02 0.50
C SER A 57 -4.31 -10.63 1.06
N LYS A 58 -4.35 -11.22 2.27
CA LYS A 58 -3.20 -11.92 2.86
C LYS A 58 -2.79 -13.13 2.02
N LYS A 59 -3.75 -13.99 1.64
CA LYS A 59 -3.50 -15.16 0.79
C LYS A 59 -2.83 -14.76 -0.52
N ARG A 60 -3.33 -13.71 -1.19
CA ARG A 60 -2.76 -13.23 -2.45
C ARG A 60 -1.36 -12.66 -2.28
N LEU A 61 -1.13 -11.87 -1.22
CA LEU A 61 0.21 -11.37 -0.90
C LEU A 61 1.18 -12.53 -0.65
N THR A 62 0.78 -13.53 0.15
CA THR A 62 1.57 -14.74 0.41
C THR A 62 1.86 -15.53 -0.86
N ASN A 63 0.88 -15.69 -1.76
CA ASN A 63 1.08 -16.37 -3.03
C ASN A 63 2.11 -15.65 -3.90
N ILE A 64 2.00 -14.33 -4.05
CA ILE A 64 2.99 -13.52 -4.79
C ILE A 64 4.38 -13.70 -4.19
N MET A 65 4.49 -13.65 -2.86
CA MET A 65 5.76 -13.88 -2.15
C MET A 65 6.32 -15.28 -2.40
N HIS A 66 5.48 -16.31 -2.33
CA HIS A 66 5.88 -17.70 -2.52
C HIS A 66 6.48 -17.93 -3.91
N TYR A 67 5.83 -17.43 -4.96
CA TYR A 67 6.36 -17.54 -6.32
C TYR A 67 7.57 -16.64 -6.56
N ALA A 68 7.63 -15.45 -5.94
CA ALA A 68 8.77 -14.54 -6.07
C ALA A 68 10.09 -15.11 -5.57
N VAL A 69 10.07 -16.04 -4.61
CA VAL A 69 11.28 -16.63 -4.01
C VAL A 69 11.60 -18.03 -4.54
N LYS A 70 10.68 -18.64 -5.29
CA LYS A 70 10.81 -20.01 -5.75
C LYS A 70 11.36 -20.01 -7.17
N ARG A 71 12.56 -20.59 -7.33
CA ARG A 71 13.21 -20.79 -8.64
C ARG A 71 12.32 -21.63 -9.56
N ASN A 72 12.38 -21.33 -10.86
CA ASN A 72 11.73 -22.08 -11.93
C ASN A 72 10.22 -22.27 -11.71
N SER A 73 9.57 -21.27 -11.11
CA SER A 73 8.13 -21.27 -10.89
C SER A 73 7.57 -19.87 -11.10
N TRP A 74 6.37 -19.81 -11.65
CA TRP A 74 5.65 -18.57 -11.85
C TRP A 74 4.20 -18.74 -11.43
N ILE A 75 3.63 -17.62 -10.99
CA ILE A 75 2.21 -17.51 -10.67
C ILE A 75 1.39 -17.77 -11.94
N LYS A 76 0.33 -18.59 -11.85
CA LYS A 76 -0.48 -19.00 -13.01
C LYS A 76 -1.67 -18.07 -13.24
N GLU A 77 -1.98 -17.24 -12.25
CA GLU A 77 -2.99 -16.21 -12.32
C GLU A 77 -2.69 -15.21 -13.45
N ASP A 78 -3.74 -14.69 -14.08
CA ASP A 78 -3.63 -13.65 -15.11
C ASP A 78 -2.77 -12.48 -14.61
N PRO A 79 -1.70 -12.08 -15.34
CA PRO A 79 -0.86 -10.95 -14.96
C PRO A 79 -1.65 -9.68 -14.66
N ALA A 80 -2.74 -9.40 -15.39
CA ALA A 80 -3.60 -8.25 -15.14
C ALA A 80 -4.16 -8.27 -13.71
N VAL A 81 -4.60 -9.44 -13.23
CA VAL A 81 -5.13 -9.63 -11.88
C VAL A 81 -4.06 -9.36 -10.81
N ILE A 82 -2.82 -9.77 -11.07
CA ILE A 82 -1.67 -9.51 -10.18
C ILE A 82 -1.31 -8.02 -10.18
N PHE A 83 -1.30 -7.37 -11.34
CA PHE A 83 -1.04 -5.94 -11.45
C PHE A 83 -2.12 -5.11 -10.76
N HIS A 84 -3.40 -5.46 -10.92
CA HIS A 84 -4.51 -4.79 -10.21
C HIS A 84 -4.41 -4.94 -8.70
N PHE A 85 -4.02 -6.12 -8.21
CA PHE A 85 -3.79 -6.31 -6.78
C PHE A 85 -2.63 -5.44 -6.28
N ARG A 86 -1.51 -5.40 -7.01
CA ARG A 86 -0.40 -4.49 -6.69
C ARG A 86 -0.86 -3.04 -6.60
N GLN A 87 -1.56 -2.54 -7.62
CA GLN A 87 -2.08 -1.16 -7.62
C GLN A 87 -2.98 -0.89 -6.40
N SER A 88 -3.85 -1.84 -6.06
CA SER A 88 -4.73 -1.75 -4.89
C SER A 88 -3.93 -1.71 -3.58
N MET A 89 -2.91 -2.56 -3.43
CA MET A 89 -1.99 -2.55 -2.28
C MET A 89 -1.21 -1.23 -2.17
N GLN A 90 -0.74 -0.68 -3.29
CA GLN A 90 -0.05 0.61 -3.30
C GLN A 90 -0.97 1.77 -2.89
N SER A 91 -2.24 1.73 -3.30
CA SER A 91 -3.26 2.67 -2.82
C SER A 91 -3.50 2.52 -1.31
N PHE A 92 -3.60 1.28 -0.82
CA PHE A 92 -3.72 0.96 0.61
C PHE A 92 -2.54 1.49 1.43
N ILE A 93 -1.30 1.34 0.95
CA ILE A 93 -0.10 1.87 1.63
C ILE A 93 -0.18 3.40 1.73
N ARG A 94 -0.51 4.09 0.62
CA ARG A 94 -0.69 5.55 0.62
C ARG A 94 -1.81 5.97 1.59
N ALA A 95 -2.90 5.21 1.65
CA ALA A 95 -3.98 5.44 2.61
C ALA A 95 -3.53 5.30 4.06
N GLY A 96 -2.73 4.27 4.36
CA GLY A 96 -2.06 4.07 5.65
C GLY A 96 -1.17 5.24 6.04
N TYR A 97 -0.36 5.72 5.11
CA TYR A 97 0.50 6.88 5.34
C TYR A 97 -0.31 8.16 5.61
N LEU A 98 -1.36 8.43 4.82
CA LEU A 98 -2.24 9.56 5.07
C LEU A 98 -3.00 9.43 6.41
N PHE A 99 -3.25 8.21 6.86
CA PHE A 99 -3.88 7.94 8.15
C PHE A 99 -2.93 8.28 9.31
N THR A 100 -1.63 7.95 9.21
CA THR A 100 -0.65 8.33 10.25
C THR A 100 -0.48 9.84 10.39
N LEU A 101 -0.57 10.60 9.30
CA LEU A 101 -0.50 12.07 9.35
C LEU A 101 -1.72 12.72 10.03
N LYS A 102 -2.86 12.02 10.12
CA LYS A 102 -4.12 12.56 10.65
C LYS A 102 -4.42 12.11 12.08
N GLU A 103 -3.38 11.67 12.80
CA GLU A 103 -3.40 11.06 14.14
C GLU A 103 -4.39 11.68 15.14
N LYS A 104 -4.43 13.02 15.23
CA LYS A 104 -5.22 13.75 16.25
C LYS A 104 -6.73 13.48 16.21
N LYS A 105 -7.28 13.00 15.08
CA LYS A 105 -8.73 12.80 14.93
C LYS A 105 -9.25 11.45 15.39
N TRP A 106 -8.39 10.43 15.54
CA TRP A 106 -8.85 9.06 15.80
C TRP A 106 -8.66 8.61 17.25
N MET A 107 -7.61 9.08 17.93
CA MET A 107 -7.36 8.77 19.35
C MET A 107 -8.52 9.19 20.26
N ALA A 108 -9.29 10.21 19.88
CA ALA A 108 -10.43 10.71 20.66
C ALA A 108 -11.67 9.79 20.64
N THR A 109 -11.75 8.80 19.73
CA THR A 109 -12.99 8.07 19.46
C THR A 109 -12.95 6.59 19.87
N THR A 110 -11.79 6.06 20.26
CA THR A 110 -11.64 4.62 20.48
C THR A 110 -11.59 4.31 21.97
N GLN A 111 -12.74 4.10 22.60
CA GLN A 111 -12.80 3.51 23.94
C GLN A 111 -12.23 2.08 23.88
N MET A 112 -11.41 1.73 24.87
CA MET A 112 -10.79 0.43 25.04
C MET A 112 -11.87 -0.64 25.25
N GLU A 113 -11.99 -1.58 24.31
CA GLU A 113 -12.71 -2.84 24.58
C GLU A 113 -11.70 -3.84 25.14
N ASN A 114 -11.96 -4.33 26.36
CA ASN A 114 -11.27 -5.49 26.92
C ASN A 114 -11.73 -6.72 26.13
N THR A 115 -10.91 -7.19 25.19
CA THR A 115 -11.23 -8.37 24.38
C THR A 115 -10.10 -9.39 24.36
N SER A 116 -10.53 -10.64 24.22
CA SER A 116 -9.78 -11.88 24.42
C SER A 116 -8.60 -12.06 23.45
N GLN A 117 -7.57 -12.73 23.97
CA GLN A 117 -6.29 -13.04 23.29
C GLN A 117 -6.44 -13.76 21.92
N PHE A 118 -7.58 -14.37 21.63
CA PHE A 118 -7.76 -15.23 20.46
C PHE A 118 -7.92 -14.48 19.13
N THR A 119 -8.10 -13.15 19.15
CA THR A 119 -8.24 -12.31 17.93
C THR A 119 -7.05 -11.37 17.67
N LEU A 120 -5.89 -11.61 18.30
CA LEU A 120 -4.71 -10.74 18.15
C LEU A 120 -4.05 -10.83 16.77
N GLY A 121 -4.25 -11.91 16.01
CA GLY A 121 -3.60 -12.08 14.70
C GLY A 121 -2.08 -11.94 14.81
N LEU A 122 -1.47 -11.10 13.94
CA LEU A 122 -0.04 -10.73 14.03
C LEU A 122 0.24 -9.48 14.90
N LEU A 123 -0.77 -8.94 15.56
CA LEU A 123 -0.65 -7.73 16.37
C LEU A 123 -0.20 -8.09 17.78
N SER A 124 0.76 -7.34 18.31
CA SER A 124 1.02 -7.36 19.76
C SER A 124 -0.13 -6.71 20.52
N GLU A 125 -0.27 -6.99 21.81
CA GLU A 125 -1.31 -6.37 22.66
C GLU A 125 -1.34 -4.85 22.53
N LYS A 126 -0.17 -4.20 22.57
CA LYS A 126 -0.04 -2.74 22.40
C LYS A 126 -0.55 -2.25 21.04
N GLU A 127 -0.29 -3.02 19.98
CA GLU A 127 -0.74 -2.72 18.63
C GLU A 127 -2.22 -3.04 18.44
N TYR A 128 -2.75 -4.04 19.13
CA TYR A 128 -4.18 -4.30 19.14
C TYR A 128 -4.94 -3.18 19.82
N GLN A 129 -4.48 -2.72 20.98
CA GLN A 129 -5.07 -1.56 21.64
C GLN A 129 -4.97 -0.31 20.76
N ASN A 130 -3.81 -0.07 20.16
CA ASN A 130 -3.56 1.07 19.28
C ASN A 130 -3.02 0.64 17.90
N PRO A 131 -3.90 0.27 16.95
CA PRO A 131 -3.51 -0.21 15.62
C PRO A 131 -2.79 0.86 14.78
N LEU A 132 -2.89 2.15 15.15
CA LEU A 132 -2.10 3.20 14.51
C LEU A 132 -0.58 2.99 14.71
N LEU A 133 -0.17 2.37 15.82
CA LEU A 133 1.24 2.07 16.09
C LEU A 133 1.85 1.17 15.02
N VAL A 134 1.06 0.27 14.43
CA VAL A 134 1.53 -0.62 13.36
C VAL A 134 1.98 0.18 12.15
N PHE A 135 1.15 1.12 11.69
CA PHE A 135 1.48 2.01 10.57
C PHE A 135 2.67 2.90 10.91
N LYS A 136 2.73 3.46 12.12
CA LYS A 136 3.86 4.29 12.54
C LYS A 136 5.19 3.54 12.53
N LYS A 137 5.22 2.30 13.02
CA LYS A 137 6.41 1.45 12.99
C LYS A 137 6.80 1.13 11.56
N ALA A 138 5.85 0.70 10.73
CA ALA A 138 6.10 0.39 9.32
C ALA A 138 6.69 1.60 8.57
N PHE A 139 6.11 2.79 8.73
CA PHE A 139 6.59 4.00 8.05
C PHE A 139 7.82 4.66 8.70
N ARG A 140 8.25 4.20 9.88
CA ARG A 140 9.54 4.56 10.47
C ARG A 140 10.67 3.74 9.83
N GLU A 141 10.39 2.50 9.46
CA GLU A 141 11.37 1.58 8.85
C GLU A 141 11.41 1.68 7.33
N TYR A 142 10.27 1.93 6.69
CA TYR A 142 10.13 1.95 5.24
C TYR A 142 9.32 3.15 4.76
N SER A 143 9.85 3.87 3.79
CA SER A 143 9.09 4.88 3.05
C SER A 143 7.99 4.25 2.19
N VAL A 144 6.99 5.06 1.81
CA VAL A 144 5.97 4.65 0.83
C VAL A 144 6.62 4.15 -0.47
N HIS A 145 7.70 4.81 -0.92
CA HIS A 145 8.42 4.41 -2.12
C HIS A 145 9.08 3.04 -1.94
N GLU A 146 9.70 2.75 -0.78
CA GLU A 146 10.32 1.45 -0.55
C GLU A 146 9.30 0.31 -0.54
N PHE A 147 8.10 0.53 0.01
CA PHE A 147 7.00 -0.43 -0.12
C PHE A 147 6.54 -0.61 -1.57
N ASP A 148 6.38 0.49 -2.32
CA ASP A 148 6.00 0.45 -3.74
C ASP A 148 7.04 -0.32 -4.58
N TYR A 149 8.32 -0.08 -4.31
CA TYR A 149 9.44 -0.78 -4.94
C TYR A 149 9.45 -2.25 -4.58
N PHE A 150 9.29 -2.57 -3.29
CA PHE A 150 9.16 -3.94 -2.80
C PHE A 150 8.04 -4.70 -3.52
N LEU A 151 6.81 -4.16 -3.52
CA LEU A 151 5.67 -4.80 -4.20
C LEU A 151 5.91 -5.00 -5.70
N SER A 152 6.51 -4.01 -6.35
CA SER A 152 6.83 -4.09 -7.78
C SER A 152 7.82 -5.22 -8.06
N ARG A 153 8.85 -5.37 -7.21
CA ARG A 153 9.81 -6.47 -7.32
C ARG A 153 9.15 -7.82 -7.06
N MET A 154 8.32 -7.94 -6.03
CA MET A 154 7.69 -9.23 -5.71
C MET A 154 6.76 -9.68 -6.84
N VAL A 155 5.98 -8.77 -7.42
CA VAL A 155 5.20 -9.07 -8.63
C VAL A 155 6.10 -9.49 -9.79
N TYR A 156 7.15 -8.71 -10.05
CA TYR A 156 8.09 -8.99 -11.14
C TYR A 156 8.71 -10.39 -11.05
N PHE A 157 9.23 -10.78 -9.89
CA PHE A 157 9.80 -12.12 -9.69
C PHE A 157 8.73 -13.21 -9.71
N SER A 158 7.53 -12.95 -9.15
CA SER A 158 6.45 -13.94 -9.15
C SER A 158 5.96 -14.34 -10.54
N LEU A 159 6.16 -13.48 -11.54
CA LEU A 159 5.80 -13.73 -12.94
C LEU A 159 6.86 -14.58 -13.68
N GLY A 160 7.96 -14.97 -13.03
CA GLY A 160 8.99 -15.83 -13.63
C GLY A 160 9.76 -15.17 -14.78
N VAL A 161 9.84 -13.83 -14.82
CA VAL A 161 10.50 -13.09 -15.91
C VAL A 161 12.01 -13.36 -15.95
N TYR A 162 12.62 -13.79 -14.83
CA TYR A 162 14.03 -14.16 -14.71
C TYR A 162 14.21 -15.34 -13.75
N ASP A 163 15.26 -16.14 -13.93
CA ASP A 163 15.61 -17.29 -13.08
C ASP A 163 16.23 -16.91 -11.72
N ASN A 164 16.38 -15.62 -11.45
CA ASN A 164 17.01 -15.10 -10.24
C ASN A 164 15.99 -14.84 -9.14
N VAL A 165 16.41 -15.05 -7.89
CA VAL A 165 15.62 -14.73 -6.69
C VAL A 165 15.97 -13.34 -6.15
N PRO A 166 15.09 -12.70 -5.34
CA PRO A 166 15.38 -11.40 -4.75
C PRO A 166 16.62 -11.44 -3.84
N GLU A 167 17.62 -10.59 -4.12
CA GLU A 167 18.86 -10.51 -3.31
C GLU A 167 18.75 -9.67 -2.02
N ARG A 168 17.66 -8.90 -1.85
CA ARG A 168 17.49 -8.00 -0.70
C ARG A 168 16.50 -8.58 0.31
N ASN A 169 16.47 -8.04 1.53
CA ASN A 169 15.49 -8.42 2.55
C ASN A 169 14.06 -8.24 2.03
N ILE A 170 13.36 -9.36 1.85
CA ILE A 170 11.95 -9.44 1.45
C ILE A 170 11.02 -9.73 2.61
N VAL A 171 11.54 -10.24 3.72
CA VAL A 171 10.76 -10.74 4.85
C VAL A 171 10.22 -9.57 5.67
N SER A 172 11.06 -8.58 5.99
CA SER A 172 10.66 -7.46 6.83
C SER A 172 9.56 -6.58 6.19
N PRO A 173 9.66 -6.14 4.91
CA PRO A 173 8.56 -5.41 4.28
C PRO A 173 7.27 -6.22 4.18
N TYR A 174 7.36 -7.53 3.93
CA TYR A 174 6.22 -8.44 3.91
C TYR A 174 5.51 -8.52 5.27
N ILE A 175 6.27 -8.68 6.36
CA ILE A 175 5.71 -8.72 7.72
C ILE A 175 4.99 -7.41 8.04
N HIS A 176 5.60 -6.26 7.74
CA HIS A 176 4.97 -4.96 7.97
C HIS A 176 3.67 -4.80 7.18
N LEU A 177 3.64 -5.15 5.90
CA LEU A 177 2.42 -5.09 5.09
C LEU A 177 1.32 -6.00 5.63
N THR A 178 1.68 -7.20 6.05
CA THR A 178 0.72 -8.16 6.61
C THR A 178 0.13 -7.64 7.93
N LYS A 179 0.96 -7.07 8.82
CA LYS A 179 0.48 -6.44 10.05
C LYS A 179 -0.36 -5.19 9.78
N MET A 180 -0.01 -4.38 8.78
CA MET A 180 -0.80 -3.22 8.37
C MET A 180 -2.19 -3.63 7.88
N LEU A 181 -2.32 -4.76 7.17
CA LEU A 181 -3.62 -5.31 6.78
C LEU A 181 -4.47 -5.68 8.00
N ASP A 182 -3.89 -6.42 8.95
CA ASP A 182 -4.59 -6.79 10.20
C ASP A 182 -5.02 -5.54 11.00
N ALA A 183 -4.14 -4.54 11.11
CA ALA A 183 -4.43 -3.28 11.80
C ALA A 183 -5.51 -2.45 11.11
N ALA A 184 -5.48 -2.35 9.77
CA ALA A 184 -6.49 -1.63 9.01
C ALA A 184 -7.87 -2.26 9.17
N HIS A 185 -7.94 -3.59 9.11
CA HIS A 185 -9.18 -4.32 9.28
C HIS A 185 -9.78 -4.05 10.67
N LEU A 186 -8.97 -4.18 11.73
CA LEU A 186 -9.37 -3.87 13.11
C LEU A 186 -9.89 -2.42 13.27
N ILE A 187 -9.23 -1.44 12.64
CA ILE A 187 -9.67 -0.05 12.67
C ILE A 187 -11.07 0.11 12.03
N LEU A 188 -11.31 -0.56 10.91
CA LEU A 188 -12.60 -0.51 10.22
C LEU A 188 -13.70 -1.23 11.02
N GLU A 189 -13.42 -2.39 11.58
CA GLU A 189 -14.35 -3.11 12.46
C GLU A 189 -14.76 -2.26 13.66
N ARG A 190 -13.79 -1.64 14.36
CA ARG A 190 -14.07 -0.75 15.50
C ARG A 190 -14.89 0.46 15.09
N LYS A 191 -14.62 1.04 13.92
CA LYS A 191 -15.41 2.17 13.38
C LYS A 191 -16.86 1.76 13.10
N VAL A 192 -17.10 0.56 12.57
CA VAL A 192 -18.45 0.02 12.35
C VAL A 192 -19.16 -0.18 13.68
N LYS A 193 -18.53 -0.83 14.67
CA LYS A 193 -19.09 -1.04 16.01
C LYS A 193 -19.45 0.27 16.71
N ASN A 194 -18.57 1.27 16.67
CA ASN A 194 -18.81 2.56 17.31
C ASN A 194 -19.99 3.31 16.68
N LYS A 195 -20.20 3.20 15.36
CA LYS A 195 -21.40 3.76 14.72
C LYS A 195 -22.68 3.12 15.23
N HIS A 196 -22.69 1.79 15.44
CA HIS A 196 -23.87 1.09 15.95
C HIS A 196 -24.18 1.48 17.41
N LYS A 197 -23.14 1.64 18.25
CA LYS A 197 -23.30 2.11 19.64
C LYS A 197 -23.77 3.56 19.78
N SER A 198 -23.62 4.39 18.74
CA SER A 198 -24.11 5.79 18.77
C SER A 198 -25.54 5.96 18.25
N ILE A 199 -26.17 4.88 17.76
CA ILE A 199 -27.55 4.88 17.22
C ILE A 199 -28.52 4.18 18.19
N VAL A 200 -28.00 3.50 19.21
CA VAL A 200 -28.74 2.90 20.34
C VAL A 200 -28.55 3.78 21.56
#